data_AF-A0A164QSG2-F1
#
_entry.id   AF-A0A164QSG2-F1
#
_cell.length_a   1.000
_cell.length_b   1.000
_cell.length_c   1.000
_cell.angle_alpha   90.00
_cell.angle_beta   90.00
_cell.angle_gamma   90.00
#
_symmetry.space_group_name_H-M   'P 1'
#
loop_
_entity.id
_entity.type
_entity.pdbx_description
1 polymer ?
#
loop_
_entity_poly.entity_id
_entity_poly.type
_entity_poly.pdbx_seq_one_letter_code
_entity_poly.pdbx_strand_id
1 'polypeptide(L)'
;MKKEYSSLERQKHVLELIKEAKENDELAINELLEMYIPLIRSIIFKYGFFQIGGTQDDLIQEGSIGIMKAIKDFNFDSVVSSFISKKGADAIITDSDLFAGFEQFLNLCIRRQLITAIKTASRQKHMPINGYISLDCQLPDNENLSLADLFANKEEIQNKVNFDYLPPEEQVILKEMEHIYETKIKQRLSETENNIFSLYRKNIKYKEIQEILNIESEKKIDNAIQRSRKKIEEIIAEDEQEYYNN
;
A
#
# COMPACT_ATOMS: atom_id res chain seq x y z
N MET A 1 16.67 35.73 4.50
CA MET A 1 16.49 35.98 5.95
C MET A 1 15.23 35.26 6.40
N LYS A 2 15.33 34.18 7.18
CA LYS A 2 14.16 33.56 7.81
C LYS A 2 13.75 34.46 8.97
N LYS A 3 12.62 35.16 8.85
CA LYS A 3 12.04 35.90 9.98
C LYS A 3 11.64 34.89 11.06
N GLU A 4 12.22 34.99 12.24
CA GLU A 4 11.74 34.26 13.42
C GLU A 4 10.43 34.89 13.87
N TYR A 5 9.32 34.34 13.39
CA TYR A 5 7.98 34.73 13.82
C TYR A 5 7.61 34.00 15.12
N SER A 6 6.90 34.69 16.02
CA SER A 6 6.14 34.04 17.09
C SER A 6 5.11 33.06 16.51
N SER A 7 4.74 32.01 17.26
CA SER A 7 3.76 31.02 16.80
C SER A 7 2.42 31.66 16.39
N LEU A 8 1.99 32.70 17.10
CA LEU A 8 0.77 33.46 16.79
C LEU A 8 0.92 34.32 15.52
N GLU A 9 2.07 34.97 15.34
CA GLU A 9 2.34 35.80 14.16
C GLU A 9 2.36 34.95 12.89
N ARG A 10 2.91 33.73 13.00
CA ARG A 10 2.89 32.76 11.90
C ARG A 10 1.48 32.34 11.53
N GLN A 11 0.62 32.07 12.50
CA GLN A 11 -0.78 31.69 12.23
C GLN A 11 -1.52 32.81 11.50
N LYS A 12 -1.37 34.04 11.98
CA LYS A 12 -1.98 35.21 11.36
C LYS A 12 -1.47 35.44 9.93
N HIS A 13 -0.16 35.35 9.74
CA HIS A 13 0.48 35.44 8.41
C HIS A 13 -0.08 34.40 7.44
N VAL A 14 -0.26 33.14 7.87
CA VAL A 14 -0.88 32.10 7.03
C VAL A 14 -2.31 32.46 6.63
N LEU A 15 -3.11 32.99 7.56
CA LEU A 15 -4.50 33.39 7.27
C LEU A 15 -4.57 34.57 6.29
N GLU A 16 -3.62 35.49 6.36
CA GLU A 16 -3.46 36.60 5.41
C GLU A 16 -3.09 36.06 4.02
N LEU A 17 -2.06 35.21 3.93
CA LEU A 17 -1.67 34.56 2.68
C LEU A 17 -2.82 33.77 2.03
N ILE A 18 -3.68 33.12 2.81
CA ILE A 18 -4.85 32.40 2.24
C ILE A 18 -5.83 33.37 1.57
N LYS A 19 -6.01 34.57 2.13
CA LYS A 19 -6.90 35.59 1.55
C LYS A 19 -6.31 36.10 0.23
N GLU A 20 -5.02 36.41 0.22
CA GLU A 20 -4.28 36.87 -0.97
C GLU A 20 -4.24 35.78 -2.05
N ALA A 21 -3.96 34.54 -1.68
CA ALA A 21 -3.94 33.40 -2.60
C ALA A 21 -5.29 33.14 -3.27
N LYS A 22 -6.41 33.45 -2.59
CA LYS A 22 -7.76 33.36 -3.17
C LYS A 22 -8.06 34.44 -4.20
N GLU A 23 -7.34 35.55 -4.16
CA GLU A 23 -7.37 36.59 -5.19
C GLU A 23 -6.49 36.22 -6.40
N ASN A 24 -5.94 34.99 -6.41
CA ASN A 24 -4.96 34.47 -7.37
C ASN A 24 -3.60 35.17 -7.30
N ASP A 25 -3.19 35.67 -6.13
CA ASP A 25 -1.81 36.10 -5.94
C ASP A 25 -0.85 34.90 -5.98
N GLU A 26 -0.05 34.83 -7.05
CA GLU A 26 0.94 33.76 -7.24
C GLU A 26 2.02 33.75 -6.16
N LEU A 27 2.40 34.91 -5.61
CA LEU A 27 3.41 34.98 -4.56
C LEU A 27 2.89 34.33 -3.28
N ALA A 28 1.64 34.64 -2.91
CA ALA A 28 1.00 34.07 -1.73
C ALA A 28 0.78 32.55 -1.87
N ILE A 29 0.40 32.10 -3.07
CA ILE A 29 0.26 30.66 -3.39
C ILE A 29 1.61 29.95 -3.24
N ASN A 30 2.66 30.49 -3.84
CA ASN A 30 3.99 29.89 -3.79
C ASN A 30 4.54 29.83 -2.37
N GLU A 31 4.36 30.89 -1.59
CA GLU A 31 4.79 30.92 -0.19
C GLU A 31 4.05 29.88 0.67
N LEU A 32 2.74 29.72 0.49
CA LEU A 32 1.96 28.68 1.16
C LEU A 32 2.41 27.28 0.75
N LEU A 33 2.67 27.04 -0.54
CA LEU A 33 3.17 25.76 -1.03
C LEU A 33 4.52 25.41 -0.39
N GLU A 34 5.49 26.33 -0.42
CA GLU A 34 6.80 26.13 0.21
C GLU A 34 6.68 25.84 1.71
N MET A 35 5.75 26.51 2.40
CA MET A 35 5.52 26.30 3.82
C MET A 35 4.99 24.89 4.14
N TYR A 36 4.15 24.32 3.29
CA TYR A 36 3.44 23.06 3.55
C TYR A 36 4.00 21.83 2.80
N ILE A 37 4.93 22.00 1.86
CA ILE A 37 5.67 20.87 1.26
C ILE A 37 6.34 19.96 2.30
N PRO A 38 6.99 20.48 3.37
CA PRO A 38 7.55 19.62 4.42
C PRO A 38 6.50 18.73 5.11
N LEU A 39 5.26 19.23 5.27
CA LEU A 39 4.14 18.45 5.80
C LEU A 39 3.77 17.30 4.87
N ILE A 40 3.71 17.54 3.55
CA ILE A 40 3.49 16.47 2.55
C ILE A 40 4.57 15.40 2.68
N ARG A 41 5.84 15.79 2.72
CA ARG A 41 6.97 14.85 2.86
C ARG A 41 6.85 14.01 4.15
N SER A 42 6.46 14.63 5.26
CA SER A 42 6.22 13.95 6.53
C SER A 42 5.07 12.95 6.45
N ILE A 43 3.96 13.31 5.80
CA ILE A 43 2.81 12.42 5.59
C ILE A 43 3.22 11.23 4.72
N ILE A 44 3.91 11.46 3.60
CA ILE A 44 4.39 10.39 2.70
C ILE A 44 5.28 9.40 3.46
N PHE A 45 6.21 9.90 4.26
CA PHE A 45 7.11 9.08 5.08
C PHE A 45 6.36 8.29 6.15
N LYS A 46 5.49 8.96 6.92
CA LYS A 46 4.73 8.34 8.02
C LYS A 46 3.86 7.18 7.56
N TYR A 47 3.25 7.28 6.38
CA TYR A 47 2.33 6.26 5.88
C TYR A 47 2.97 5.28 4.89
N GLY A 48 4.29 5.33 4.70
CA GLY A 48 5.03 4.37 3.86
C GLY A 48 4.65 4.44 2.38
N PHE A 49 4.20 5.61 1.90
CA PHE A 49 3.68 5.77 0.53
C PHE A 49 4.74 5.58 -0.57
N PHE A 50 6.02 5.53 -0.21
CA PHE A 50 7.15 5.30 -1.11
C PHE A 50 7.18 3.91 -1.79
N GLN A 51 6.54 2.91 -1.19
CA GLN A 51 6.65 1.52 -1.68
C GLN A 51 5.61 1.16 -2.76
N ILE A 52 4.70 2.08 -3.10
CA ILE A 52 3.57 1.80 -4.00
C ILE A 52 3.75 2.56 -5.32
N GLY A 53 4.72 2.13 -6.11
CA GLY A 53 4.72 2.27 -7.57
C GLY A 53 4.79 3.66 -8.20
N GLY A 54 5.27 4.70 -7.49
CA GLY A 54 5.45 6.06 -8.03
C GLY A 54 6.71 6.74 -7.49
N THR A 55 7.20 7.79 -8.16
CA THR A 55 8.34 8.56 -7.66
C THR A 55 7.91 9.45 -6.48
N GLN A 56 8.85 9.76 -5.58
CA GLN A 56 8.58 10.68 -4.47
C GLN A 56 8.07 12.04 -4.96
N ASP A 57 8.53 12.47 -6.14
CA ASP A 57 8.15 13.74 -6.74
C ASP A 57 6.69 13.74 -7.23
N ASP A 58 6.19 12.62 -7.76
CA ASP A 58 4.78 12.49 -8.15
C ASP A 58 3.84 12.63 -6.94
N LEU A 59 4.21 12.01 -5.82
CA LEU A 59 3.44 12.10 -4.58
C LEU A 59 3.49 13.52 -4.00
N ILE A 60 4.62 14.21 -4.12
CA ILE A 60 4.73 15.61 -3.70
C ILE A 60 3.83 16.49 -4.57
N GLN A 61 3.82 16.29 -5.89
CA GLN A 61 2.93 17.03 -6.78
C GLN A 61 1.45 16.79 -6.46
N GLU A 62 1.04 15.54 -6.24
CA GLU A 62 -0.32 15.20 -5.83
C GLU A 62 -0.69 15.79 -4.46
N GLY A 63 0.24 15.79 -3.52
CA GLY A 63 0.10 16.50 -2.25
C GLY A 63 -0.08 18.01 -2.43
N SER A 64 0.70 18.62 -3.33
CA SER A 64 0.63 20.05 -3.67
C SER A 64 -0.72 20.42 -4.31
N ILE A 65 -1.29 19.54 -5.14
CA ILE A 65 -2.67 19.69 -5.63
C ILE A 65 -3.67 19.69 -4.46
N GLY A 66 -3.42 18.87 -3.43
CA GLY A 66 -4.19 18.88 -2.18
C GLY A 66 -4.13 20.22 -1.44
N ILE A 67 -2.95 20.86 -1.38
CA ILE A 67 -2.79 22.21 -0.82
C ILE A 67 -3.59 23.23 -1.64
N MET A 68 -3.46 23.21 -2.97
CA MET A 68 -4.18 24.13 -3.86
C MET A 68 -5.70 24.03 -3.70
N LYS A 69 -6.23 22.80 -3.61
CA LYS A 69 -7.64 22.57 -3.32
C LYS A 69 -8.03 23.12 -1.95
N ALA A 70 -7.20 22.90 -0.93
CA ALA A 70 -7.46 23.42 0.40
C ALA A 70 -7.53 24.96 0.40
N ILE A 71 -6.59 25.66 -0.23
CA ILE A 71 -6.58 27.12 -0.33
C ILE A 71 -7.84 27.62 -1.04
N LYS A 72 -8.15 27.02 -2.19
CA LYS A 72 -9.28 27.44 -3.04
C LYS A 72 -10.63 27.22 -2.35
N ASP A 73 -10.83 26.05 -1.75
CA ASP A 73 -12.14 25.62 -1.24
C ASP A 73 -12.34 25.95 0.25
N PHE A 74 -11.30 26.40 0.97
CA PHE A 74 -11.43 26.72 2.38
C PHE A 74 -12.45 27.84 2.59
N ASN A 75 -13.40 27.67 3.50
CA ASN A 75 -14.41 28.69 3.78
C ASN A 75 -14.33 29.11 5.25
N PHE A 76 -13.95 30.37 5.48
CA PHE A 76 -13.87 30.97 6.81
C PHE A 76 -15.22 30.95 7.53
N ASP A 77 -16.32 31.28 6.85
CA ASP A 77 -17.66 31.33 7.44
C ASP A 77 -18.14 29.95 7.90
N SER A 78 -17.76 28.91 7.16
CA SER A 78 -18.09 27.52 7.52
C SER A 78 -17.39 27.11 8.82
N VAL A 79 -16.13 27.49 8.97
CA VAL A 79 -15.35 27.25 10.19
C VAL A 79 -15.96 28.01 11.37
N VAL A 80 -16.21 29.32 11.18
CA VAL A 80 -16.88 30.19 12.16
C VAL A 80 -18.20 29.58 12.63
N SER A 81 -19.06 29.16 11.70
CA SER A 81 -20.35 28.53 12.01
C SER A 81 -20.22 27.23 12.80
N SER A 82 -19.22 26.41 12.47
CA SER A 82 -18.94 25.15 13.18
C SER A 82 -18.45 25.40 14.62
N PHE A 83 -17.62 26.43 14.82
CA PHE A 83 -17.13 26.81 16.15
C PHE A 83 -18.23 27.44 17.01
N ILE A 84 -19.05 28.33 16.46
CA ILE A 84 -20.20 28.93 17.16
C ILE A 84 -21.16 27.83 17.63
N SER A 85 -21.44 26.86 16.77
CA SER A 85 -22.30 25.71 17.11
C SER A 85 -21.74 24.86 18.26
N LYS A 86 -20.41 24.86 18.49
CA LYS A 86 -19.74 24.08 19.55
C LYS A 86 -19.50 24.87 20.83
N LYS A 87 -19.18 26.16 20.74
CA LYS A 87 -18.78 27.03 21.88
C LYS A 87 -19.91 27.97 22.37
N GLY A 88 -21.01 28.10 21.62
CA GLY A 88 -22.13 29.00 21.93
C GLY A 88 -22.08 30.33 21.15
N ALA A 89 -23.21 31.03 21.07
CA ALA A 89 -23.38 32.24 20.27
C ALA A 89 -22.50 33.43 20.70
N ASP A 90 -22.14 33.50 21.99
CA ASP A 90 -21.31 34.58 22.55
C ASP A 90 -19.79 34.28 22.46
N ALA A 91 -19.40 33.20 21.79
CA ALA A 91 -18.00 32.80 21.70
C ALA A 91 -17.22 33.74 20.76
N ILE A 92 -16.17 34.37 21.30
CA ILE A 92 -15.19 35.13 20.52
C ILE A 92 -14.33 34.12 19.76
N ILE A 93 -14.42 34.14 18.43
CA ILE A 93 -13.58 33.32 17.57
C ILE A 93 -12.23 34.01 17.41
N THR A 94 -11.16 33.28 17.72
CA THR A 94 -9.79 33.78 17.58
C THR A 94 -9.17 33.36 16.25
N ASP A 95 -8.15 34.09 15.79
CA ASP A 95 -7.36 33.69 14.62
C ASP A 95 -6.76 32.28 14.78
N SER A 96 -6.44 31.88 16.01
CA SER A 96 -5.96 30.53 16.31
C SER A 96 -7.03 29.46 16.06
N ASP A 97 -8.31 29.73 16.29
CA ASP A 97 -9.40 28.79 16.01
C ASP A 97 -9.60 28.64 14.48
N LEU A 98 -9.54 29.75 13.74
CA LEU A 98 -9.59 29.75 12.27
C LEU A 98 -8.44 28.96 11.66
N PHE A 99 -7.22 29.20 12.16
CA PHE A 99 -6.03 28.49 11.72
C PHE A 99 -6.13 26.99 12.01
N ALA A 100 -6.58 26.60 13.19
CA ALA A 100 -6.79 25.19 13.51
C ALA A 100 -7.83 24.52 12.59
N GLY A 101 -8.90 25.25 12.23
CA GLY A 101 -9.87 24.79 11.24
C GLY A 101 -9.25 24.60 9.85
N PHE A 102 -8.41 25.55 9.42
CA PHE A 102 -7.67 25.44 8.17
C PHE A 102 -6.70 24.26 8.16
N GLU A 103 -5.87 24.09 9.20
CA GLU A 103 -4.91 22.98 9.26
C GLU A 103 -5.59 21.61 9.18
N GLN A 104 -6.75 21.45 9.83
CA GLN A 104 -7.53 20.22 9.74
C GLN A 104 -8.02 19.96 8.32
N PHE A 105 -8.54 21.01 7.66
CA PHE A 105 -9.02 20.92 6.29
C PHE A 105 -7.88 20.63 5.30
N LEU A 106 -6.75 21.32 5.47
CA LEU A 106 -5.53 21.13 4.68
C LEU A 106 -5.04 19.68 4.76
N ASN A 107 -4.90 19.15 5.98
CA ASN A 107 -4.49 17.76 6.20
C ASN A 107 -5.46 16.77 5.55
N LEU A 108 -6.76 17.04 5.59
CA LEU A 108 -7.77 16.21 4.94
C LEU A 108 -7.60 16.20 3.42
N CYS A 109 -7.43 17.36 2.80
CA CYS A 109 -7.26 17.50 1.35
C CYS A 109 -5.98 16.83 0.85
N ILE A 110 -4.84 17.06 1.53
CA ILE A 110 -3.56 16.42 1.20
C ILE A 110 -3.69 14.90 1.29
N ARG A 111 -4.23 14.36 2.39
CA ARG A 111 -4.37 12.91 2.57
C ARG A 111 -5.29 12.28 1.52
N ARG A 112 -6.39 12.94 1.16
CA ARG A 112 -7.30 12.44 0.13
C ARG A 112 -6.63 12.38 -1.24
N GLN A 113 -5.86 13.40 -1.62
CA GLN A 113 -5.11 13.35 -2.89
C GLN A 113 -4.09 12.24 -2.90
N LEU A 114 -3.26 12.15 -1.87
CA LEU A 114 -2.25 11.08 -1.77
C LEU A 114 -2.89 9.69 -1.86
N ILE A 115 -3.97 9.43 -1.12
CA ILE A 115 -4.67 8.14 -1.18
C ILE A 115 -5.25 7.87 -2.57
N THR A 116 -5.80 8.90 -3.23
CA THR A 116 -6.39 8.75 -4.57
C THR A 116 -5.32 8.47 -5.62
N ALA A 117 -4.22 9.21 -5.58
CA ALA A 117 -3.06 9.00 -6.44
C ALA A 117 -2.52 7.58 -6.30
N ILE A 118 -2.29 7.13 -5.07
CA ILE A 118 -1.82 5.77 -4.77
C ILE A 118 -2.81 4.72 -5.25
N LYS A 119 -4.11 4.88 -4.97
CA LYS A 119 -5.14 3.94 -5.44
C LYS A 119 -5.23 3.90 -6.96
N THR A 120 -4.91 5.00 -7.64
CA THR A 120 -4.93 5.08 -9.10
C THR A 120 -3.68 4.45 -9.70
N ALA A 121 -2.51 4.68 -9.11
CA ALA A 121 -1.26 4.04 -9.51
C ALA A 121 -1.25 2.53 -9.24
N SER A 122 -1.80 2.09 -8.10
CA SER A 122 -1.94 0.67 -7.74
C SER A 122 -3.12 -0.03 -8.43
N ARG A 123 -4.01 0.71 -9.11
CA ARG A 123 -5.07 0.14 -9.94
C ARG A 123 -4.43 -0.44 -11.19
N GLN A 124 -4.30 -1.76 -11.19
CA GLN A 124 -3.64 -2.65 -12.12
C GLN A 124 -4.11 -2.63 -13.60
N LYS A 125 -4.50 -1.47 -14.16
CA LYS A 125 -4.69 -1.33 -15.62
C LYS A 125 -3.37 -1.14 -16.38
N HIS A 126 -2.28 -0.87 -15.65
CA HIS A 126 -0.91 -0.73 -16.17
C HIS A 126 0.10 -1.60 -15.39
N MET A 127 -0.33 -2.76 -14.86
CA MET A 127 0.58 -3.68 -14.17
C MET A 127 1.70 -4.25 -15.08
N PRO A 128 1.47 -4.49 -16.38
CA PRO A 128 2.57 -4.74 -17.31
C PRO A 128 3.48 -3.50 -17.38
N ILE A 129 2.89 -2.32 -17.66
CA ILE A 129 3.41 -0.93 -17.54
C ILE A 129 4.67 -0.70 -16.69
N ASN A 130 4.48 -1.01 -15.41
CA ASN A 130 5.34 -0.55 -14.32
C ASN A 130 6.22 -1.67 -13.75
N GLY A 131 6.12 -2.87 -14.32
CA GLY A 131 6.92 -4.04 -13.97
C GLY A 131 7.95 -4.43 -15.02
N TYR A 132 8.11 -3.65 -16.10
CA TYR A 132 9.11 -3.95 -17.11
C TYR A 132 10.50 -3.62 -16.58
N ILE A 133 11.29 -4.66 -16.42
CA ILE A 133 12.74 -4.52 -16.39
C ILE A 133 13.18 -4.56 -17.85
N SER A 134 13.87 -3.51 -18.33
CA SER A 134 14.42 -3.51 -19.68
C SER A 134 15.37 -4.70 -19.82
N LEU A 135 15.17 -5.52 -20.86
CA LEU A 135 16.07 -6.63 -21.15
C LEU A 135 17.49 -6.11 -21.45
N ASP A 136 17.62 -4.88 -21.94
CA ASP A 136 18.91 -4.23 -22.22
C ASP A 136 19.58 -3.62 -20.96
N CYS A 137 18.98 -3.78 -19.78
CA CYS A 137 19.57 -3.26 -18.54
C CYS A 137 20.86 -4.04 -18.20
N GLN A 138 21.94 -3.31 -17.94
CA GLN A 138 23.22 -3.84 -17.47
C GLN A 138 23.10 -4.32 -16.02
N LEU A 139 23.78 -5.43 -15.70
CA LEU A 139 23.75 -5.98 -14.35
C LEU A 139 24.59 -5.14 -13.38
N PRO A 140 24.19 -5.02 -12.09
CA PRO A 140 24.92 -4.23 -11.09
C PRO A 140 26.38 -4.65 -10.91
N ASP A 141 26.66 -5.95 -11.08
CA ASP A 141 27.97 -6.55 -10.85
C ASP A 141 28.79 -6.73 -12.14
N ASN A 142 28.20 -6.46 -13.31
CA ASN A 142 28.88 -6.63 -14.61
C ASN A 142 28.25 -5.74 -15.70
N GLU A 143 28.92 -4.62 -15.97
CA GLU A 143 28.50 -3.64 -16.98
C GLU A 143 28.50 -4.19 -18.42
N ASN A 144 29.14 -5.34 -18.68
CA ASN A 144 29.19 -5.96 -20.00
C ASN A 144 28.09 -7.01 -20.24
N LEU A 145 27.26 -7.33 -19.24
CA LEU A 145 26.16 -8.29 -19.38
C LEU A 145 24.81 -7.61 -19.24
N SER A 146 23.93 -7.88 -20.21
CA SER A 146 22.53 -7.48 -20.17
C SER A 146 21.64 -8.63 -19.68
N LEU A 147 20.47 -8.30 -19.12
CA LEU A 147 19.45 -9.31 -18.79
C LEU A 147 19.04 -10.16 -20.00
N ALA A 148 19.03 -9.61 -21.21
CA ALA A 148 18.77 -10.35 -22.44
C ALA A 148 19.80 -11.47 -22.68
N ASP A 149 21.07 -11.23 -22.37
CA ASP A 149 22.14 -12.23 -22.51
C ASP A 149 21.97 -13.38 -21.49
N LEU A 150 21.51 -13.09 -20.27
CA LEU A 150 21.15 -14.11 -19.29
C LEU A 150 19.93 -14.95 -19.73
N PHE A 151 18.94 -14.33 -20.37
CA PHE A 151 17.77 -15.03 -20.89
C PHE A 151 18.03 -15.75 -22.22
N ALA A 152 19.04 -15.35 -22.99
CA ALA A 152 19.48 -16.05 -24.19
C ALA A 152 20.28 -17.32 -23.86
N ASN A 153 21.02 -17.34 -22.74
CA ASN A 153 21.82 -18.49 -22.28
C ASN A 153 21.00 -19.57 -21.53
N LYS A 154 19.71 -19.69 -21.83
CA LYS A 154 18.72 -20.38 -20.98
C LYS A 154 18.51 -21.87 -21.32
N GLU A 155 19.57 -22.65 -21.51
CA GLU A 155 19.45 -24.11 -21.34
C GLU A 155 19.43 -24.46 -19.84
N GLU A 156 20.25 -23.83 -19.00
CA GLU A 156 20.37 -24.19 -17.58
C GLU A 156 19.20 -23.74 -16.68
N ILE A 157 18.51 -22.63 -16.99
CA ILE A 157 17.42 -22.11 -16.15
C ILE A 157 16.08 -22.77 -16.50
N GLN A 158 15.90 -23.27 -17.73
CA GLN A 158 14.73 -24.12 -18.03
C GLN A 158 14.80 -25.44 -17.24
N ASN A 159 16.00 -25.99 -17.05
CA ASN A 159 16.25 -27.25 -16.34
C ASN A 159 15.95 -27.20 -14.83
N LYS A 160 16.02 -26.03 -14.18
CA LYS A 160 15.83 -25.92 -12.72
C LYS A 160 14.39 -25.64 -12.25
N VAL A 161 13.51 -25.20 -13.14
CA VAL A 161 12.18 -24.69 -12.72
C VAL A 161 11.05 -25.67 -13.05
N ASN A 162 11.28 -26.64 -13.93
CA ASN A 162 10.28 -27.61 -14.35
C ASN A 162 10.59 -29.01 -13.78
N PHE A 163 9.64 -29.57 -13.01
CA PHE A 163 9.77 -30.85 -12.30
C PHE A 163 10.24 -31.98 -13.22
N ASP A 164 9.73 -32.03 -14.46
CA ASP A 164 10.04 -33.09 -15.43
C ASP A 164 11.52 -33.09 -15.88
N TYR A 165 12.26 -32.02 -15.61
CA TYR A 165 13.65 -31.80 -16.05
C TYR A 165 14.64 -31.77 -14.88
N LEU A 166 14.18 -31.97 -13.64
CA LEU A 166 15.06 -32.17 -12.47
C LEU A 166 15.77 -33.53 -12.56
N PRO A 167 16.94 -33.71 -11.94
CA PRO A 167 17.59 -35.01 -11.80
C PRO A 167 16.63 -36.05 -11.21
N PRO A 168 16.63 -37.31 -11.69
CA PRO A 168 15.72 -38.36 -11.20
C PRO A 168 15.75 -38.54 -9.68
N GLU A 169 16.92 -38.36 -9.06
CA GLU A 169 17.11 -38.45 -7.61
C GLU A 169 16.33 -37.34 -6.88
N GLU A 170 16.39 -36.11 -7.40
CA GLU A 170 15.70 -34.95 -6.85
C GLU A 170 14.18 -35.05 -7.07
N GLN A 171 13.74 -35.57 -8.22
CA GLN A 171 12.32 -35.86 -8.46
C GLN A 171 11.76 -36.89 -7.47
N VAL A 172 12.54 -37.92 -7.12
CA VAL A 172 12.15 -38.94 -6.14
C VAL A 172 12.05 -38.32 -4.75
N ILE A 173 13.06 -37.56 -4.33
CA ILE A 173 13.05 -36.86 -3.04
C ILE A 173 11.84 -35.93 -2.93
N LEU A 174 11.57 -35.13 -3.96
CA LEU A 174 10.42 -34.22 -3.96
C LEU A 174 9.07 -34.95 -3.89
N LYS A 175 8.92 -36.09 -4.57
CA LYS A 175 7.72 -36.94 -4.47
C LYS A 175 7.53 -37.52 -3.08
N GLU A 176 8.62 -37.96 -2.44
CA GLU A 176 8.57 -38.47 -1.06
C GLU A 176 8.22 -37.35 -0.07
N MET A 177 8.85 -36.18 -0.22
CA MET A 177 8.54 -34.99 0.58
C MET A 177 7.08 -34.58 0.42
N GLU A 178 6.56 -34.53 -0.81
CA GLU A 178 5.15 -34.23 -1.06
C GLU A 178 4.24 -35.21 -0.32
N HIS A 179 4.53 -36.51 -0.38
CA HIS A 179 3.75 -37.53 0.31
C HIS A 179 3.78 -37.38 1.84
N ILE A 180 4.94 -37.07 2.40
CA ILE A 180 5.11 -36.79 3.84
C ILE A 180 4.26 -35.58 4.24
N TYR A 181 4.36 -34.47 3.49
CA TYR A 181 3.58 -33.27 3.77
C TYR A 181 2.08 -33.50 3.60
N GLU A 182 1.63 -34.21 2.56
CA GLU A 182 0.22 -34.55 2.40
C GLU A 182 -0.32 -35.35 3.58
N THR A 183 0.49 -36.25 4.14
CA THR A 183 0.10 -37.04 5.31
C THR A 183 0.04 -36.18 6.57
N LYS A 184 1.05 -35.34 6.83
CA LYS A 184 1.07 -34.38 7.95
C LYS A 184 -0.13 -33.42 7.90
N ILE A 185 -0.42 -32.88 6.72
CA ILE A 185 -1.56 -31.99 6.47
C ILE A 185 -2.87 -32.72 6.76
N LYS A 186 -3.08 -33.92 6.20
CA LYS A 186 -4.31 -34.69 6.43
C LYS A 186 -4.56 -35.00 7.92
N GLN A 187 -3.50 -35.24 8.69
CA GLN A 187 -3.60 -35.52 10.13
C GLN A 187 -3.95 -34.27 10.97
N ARG A 188 -3.52 -33.07 10.55
CA ARG A 188 -3.76 -31.81 11.28
C ARG A 188 -5.07 -31.11 10.92
N LEU A 189 -5.53 -31.25 9.67
CA LEU A 189 -6.79 -30.65 9.23
C LEU A 189 -7.98 -31.53 9.61
N SER A 190 -9.13 -30.90 9.92
CA SER A 190 -10.37 -31.65 10.06
C SER A 190 -10.81 -32.23 8.71
N GLU A 191 -11.70 -33.23 8.71
CA GLU A 191 -12.23 -33.83 7.48
C GLU A 191 -12.88 -32.79 6.55
N THR A 192 -13.62 -31.85 7.13
CA THR A 192 -14.21 -30.71 6.40
C THR A 192 -13.17 -29.74 5.84
N GLU A 193 -12.11 -29.45 6.60
CA GLU A 193 -11.00 -28.59 6.16
C GLU A 193 -10.20 -29.25 5.03
N ASN A 194 -9.90 -30.55 5.15
CA ASN A 194 -9.23 -31.33 4.11
C ASN A 194 -10.03 -31.34 2.80
N ASN A 195 -11.33 -31.59 2.87
CA ASN A 195 -12.20 -31.61 1.69
C ASN A 195 -12.21 -30.23 1.00
N ILE A 196 -12.39 -29.16 1.76
CA ILE A 196 -12.37 -27.78 1.22
C ILE A 196 -10.98 -27.44 0.65
N PHE A 197 -9.91 -27.73 1.38
CA PHE A 197 -8.54 -27.44 0.98
C PHE A 197 -8.13 -28.20 -0.29
N SER A 198 -8.56 -29.46 -0.44
CA SER A 198 -8.28 -30.27 -1.63
C SER A 198 -8.91 -29.69 -2.91
N LEU A 199 -10.13 -29.18 -2.81
CA LEU A 199 -10.82 -28.52 -3.93
C LEU A 199 -10.22 -27.14 -4.20
N TYR A 200 -9.83 -26.41 -3.16
CA TYR A 200 -9.14 -25.14 -3.28
C TYR A 200 -7.77 -25.28 -3.98
N ARG A 201 -6.97 -26.31 -3.64
CA ARG A 201 -5.69 -26.62 -4.31
C ARG A 201 -5.87 -26.90 -5.81
N LYS A 202 -7.04 -27.40 -6.22
CA LYS A 202 -7.41 -27.63 -7.62
C LYS A 202 -7.91 -26.37 -8.35
N ASN A 203 -7.79 -25.19 -7.75
CA ASN A 203 -8.27 -23.91 -8.31
C ASN A 203 -9.78 -23.87 -8.60
N ILE A 204 -10.58 -24.65 -7.88
CA ILE A 204 -12.05 -24.63 -8.00
C ILE A 204 -12.59 -23.37 -7.31
N LYS A 205 -13.60 -22.71 -7.89
CA LYS A 205 -14.15 -21.46 -7.35
C LYS A 205 -14.99 -21.72 -6.09
N TYR A 206 -15.10 -20.73 -5.20
CA TYR A 206 -15.79 -20.88 -3.91
C TYR A 206 -17.26 -21.31 -4.06
N LYS A 207 -17.96 -20.84 -5.08
CA LYS A 207 -19.34 -21.24 -5.38
C LYS A 207 -19.45 -22.71 -5.77
N GLU A 208 -18.51 -23.20 -6.58
CA GLU A 208 -18.46 -24.61 -6.99
C GLU A 208 -18.09 -25.51 -5.81
N ILE A 209 -17.19 -25.07 -4.92
CA ILE A 209 -16.88 -25.77 -3.66
C ILE A 209 -18.12 -25.86 -2.77
N GLN A 210 -18.91 -24.78 -2.71
CA GLN A 210 -20.14 -24.73 -1.94
C GLN A 210 -21.17 -25.76 -2.42
N GLU A 211 -21.32 -25.88 -3.74
CA GLU A 211 -22.20 -26.85 -4.38
C GLU A 211 -21.72 -28.29 -4.19
N ILE A 212 -20.41 -28.54 -4.38
CA ILE A 212 -19.81 -29.89 -4.25
C ILE A 212 -19.92 -30.43 -2.82
N LEU A 213 -19.72 -29.57 -1.81
CA LEU A 213 -19.71 -29.97 -0.41
C LEU A 213 -21.01 -29.68 0.34
N ASN A 214 -22.04 -29.16 -0.34
CA ASN A 214 -23.33 -28.75 0.26
C ASN A 214 -23.17 -27.87 1.51
N ILE A 215 -22.26 -26.90 1.45
CA ILE A 215 -22.01 -25.98 2.57
C ILE A 215 -22.96 -24.78 2.46
N GLU A 216 -23.61 -24.39 3.54
CA GLU A 216 -24.66 -23.36 3.52
C GLU A 216 -24.13 -21.93 3.29
N SER A 217 -22.82 -21.69 3.46
CA SER A 217 -22.27 -20.33 3.41
C SER A 217 -20.82 -20.29 2.94
N GLU A 218 -20.54 -19.37 2.01
CA GLU A 218 -19.18 -19.01 1.56
C GLU A 218 -18.26 -18.64 2.75
N LYS A 219 -18.82 -18.07 3.83
CA LYS A 219 -18.05 -17.72 5.04
C LYS A 219 -17.49 -18.94 5.76
N LYS A 220 -18.18 -20.10 5.73
CA LYS A 220 -17.67 -21.35 6.31
C LYS A 220 -16.46 -21.87 5.52
N ILE A 221 -16.47 -21.71 4.20
CA ILE A 221 -15.38 -22.09 3.29
C ILE A 221 -14.15 -21.21 3.54
N ASP A 222 -14.34 -19.88 3.56
CA ASP A 222 -13.25 -18.93 3.81
C ASP A 222 -12.58 -19.16 5.18
N ASN A 223 -13.39 -19.31 6.23
CA ASN A 223 -12.90 -19.66 7.57
C ASN A 223 -12.12 -20.99 7.59
N ALA A 224 -12.58 -22.00 6.84
CA ALA A 224 -11.89 -23.28 6.75
C ALA A 224 -10.55 -23.16 6.01
N ILE A 225 -10.48 -22.39 4.92
CA ILE A 225 -9.23 -22.11 4.20
C ILE A 225 -8.27 -21.34 5.09
N GLN A 226 -8.75 -20.32 5.81
CA GLN A 226 -7.92 -19.52 6.71
C GLN A 226 -7.34 -20.39 7.84
N ARG A 227 -8.15 -21.25 8.47
CA ARG A 227 -7.67 -22.21 9.49
C ARG A 227 -6.70 -23.23 8.91
N SER A 228 -6.98 -23.74 7.72
CA SER A 228 -6.11 -24.68 7.00
C SER A 228 -4.74 -24.06 6.74
N ARG A 229 -4.69 -22.81 6.24
CA ARG A 229 -3.44 -22.07 6.01
C ARG A 229 -2.63 -21.92 7.30
N LYS A 230 -3.27 -21.46 8.38
CA LYS A 230 -2.59 -21.29 9.66
C LYS A 230 -1.99 -22.60 10.19
N LYS A 231 -2.74 -23.70 10.11
CA LYS A 231 -2.25 -25.03 10.52
C LYS A 231 -1.08 -25.52 9.65
N ILE A 232 -1.09 -25.21 8.35
CA ILE A 232 0.00 -25.58 7.43
C ILE A 232 1.26 -24.73 7.73
N GLU A 233 1.10 -23.44 7.99
CA GLU A 233 2.20 -22.56 8.41
C GLU A 233 2.86 -23.06 9.70
N GLU A 234 2.06 -23.55 10.67
CA GLU A 234 2.57 -24.19 11.89
C GLU A 234 3.39 -25.46 11.58
N ILE A 235 2.93 -26.33 10.67
CA ILE A 235 3.67 -27.55 10.27
C ILE A 235 5.02 -27.19 9.63
N ILE A 236 5.03 -26.17 8.75
CA ILE A 236 6.26 -25.72 8.09
C ILE A 236 7.25 -25.15 9.12
N ALA A 237 6.76 -24.34 10.06
CA ALA A 237 7.59 -23.77 11.11
C ALA A 237 8.15 -24.83 12.09
N GLU A 238 7.35 -25.87 12.41
CA GLU A 238 7.79 -27.02 13.21
C GLU A 238 8.94 -27.78 12.49
N ASP A 239 8.81 -28.03 11.19
CA ASP A 239 9.84 -28.70 10.38
C ASP A 239 11.12 -27.85 10.23
N GLU A 240 11.00 -26.52 10.07
CA GLU A 240 12.16 -25.62 10.05
C GLU A 240 12.90 -25.63 11.39
N GLN A 241 12.18 -25.60 12.52
CA GLN A 241 12.79 -25.68 13.84
C GLN A 241 13.47 -27.02 14.11
N GLU A 242 12.91 -28.13 13.62
CA GLU A 242 13.52 -29.46 13.74
C GLU A 242 14.80 -29.59 12.88
N TYR A 243 14.88 -28.88 11.76
CA TYR A 243 16.07 -28.80 10.92
C TYR A 243 17.21 -27.97 11.55
N TYR A 244 16.90 -26.88 12.27
CA TYR A 244 17.92 -26.06 12.93
C TYR A 244 18.39 -26.61 14.30
N ASN A 245 17.63 -27.53 14.88
CA ASN A 245 17.96 -28.15 16.17
C ASN A 245 18.65 -29.53 16.05
N ASN A 246 18.82 -30.05 14.83
CA ASN A 246 19.60 -31.25 14.50
C ASN A 246 20.84 -30.89 13.68
#